data_AF-A0A835ZEW7-F1
#
_entry.id   AF-A0A835ZEW7-F1
#
_cell.length_a   1.000
_cell.length_b   1.000
_cell.length_c   1.000
_cell.angle_alpha   90.00
_cell.angle_beta   90.00
_cell.angle_gamma   90.00
#
_symmetry.space_group_name_H-M   'P 1'
#
loop_
_entity.id
_entity.type
_entity.pdbx_description
1 polymer ?
#
loop_
_entity_poly.entity_id
_entity_poly.type
_entity_poly.pdbx_seq_one_letter_code
_entity_poly.pdbx_strand_id
1 'polypeptide(L)'
;MALLAGRKRWTLFPRDQLALLYPVWREGTHDPSFEVDLKLPDYRKHPAAAALTGWQCAMEAGDLLFVPSGCPHEVENEGPGPVVAVSCNYVDSSNLERALEALALQGLTDERAAELLAALEAVATAEHPLSPSDPPPVTALTEPAANASGGAAVHGCDAQLRARPWAQFKGFGAMQSAVEEKVPSSLGCDVMVEGHAADAALERAAKRIRC
;
A
#
# COMPACT_ATOMS: atom_id res chain seq x y z
N MET A 1 -2.85 -0.30 5.54
CA MET A 1 -2.88 -1.78 5.54
C MET A 1 -2.71 -2.27 6.96
N ALA A 2 -3.67 -3.01 7.51
CA ALA A 2 -3.59 -3.68 8.80
C ALA A 2 -3.38 -5.19 8.60
N LEU A 3 -2.42 -5.79 9.32
CA LEU A 3 -2.17 -7.23 9.28
C LEU A 3 -2.87 -7.91 10.46
N LEU A 4 -3.76 -8.86 10.17
CA LEU A 4 -4.59 -9.53 11.19
C LEU A 4 -4.05 -10.90 11.58
N ALA A 5 -3.40 -11.61 10.66
CA ALA A 5 -2.77 -12.90 10.91
C ALA A 5 -1.59 -13.15 9.94
N GLY A 6 -0.62 -13.94 10.40
CA GLY A 6 0.57 -14.28 9.62
C GLY A 6 1.62 -13.17 9.62
N ARG A 7 2.49 -13.16 8.61
CA ARG A 7 3.61 -12.22 8.48
C ARG A 7 3.74 -11.74 7.04
N LYS A 8 4.04 -10.46 6.84
CA LYS A 8 4.33 -9.88 5.52
C LYS A 8 5.65 -9.15 5.51
N ARG A 9 6.45 -9.32 4.47
CA ARG A 9 7.59 -8.46 4.17
C ARG A 9 7.20 -7.48 3.08
N TRP A 10 7.46 -6.22 3.33
CA TRP A 10 7.22 -5.11 2.41
C TRP A 10 8.55 -4.52 1.97
N THR A 11 8.66 -4.26 0.68
CA THR A 11 9.68 -3.40 0.09
C THR A 11 8.97 -2.24 -0.59
N LEU A 12 9.23 -1.01 -0.17
CA LEU A 12 8.63 0.20 -0.75
C LEU A 12 9.70 1.07 -1.37
N PHE A 13 9.37 1.72 -2.48
CA PHE A 13 10.25 2.69 -3.13
C PHE A 13 9.63 4.08 -3.11
N PRO A 14 10.43 5.14 -2.94
CA PRO A 14 10.01 6.50 -3.21
C PRO A 14 9.39 6.65 -4.61
N ARG A 15 8.33 7.45 -4.72
CA ARG A 15 7.63 7.69 -6.00
C ARG A 15 8.55 8.21 -7.11
N ASP A 16 9.54 9.02 -6.77
CA ASP A 16 10.51 9.58 -7.73
C ASP A 16 11.46 8.53 -8.32
N GLN A 17 11.56 7.34 -7.71
CA GLN A 17 12.35 6.22 -8.22
C GLN A 17 11.57 5.28 -9.14
N LEU A 18 10.30 5.57 -9.44
CA LEU A 18 9.43 4.72 -10.27
C LEU A 18 10.07 4.37 -11.63
N ALA A 19 10.75 5.33 -12.26
CA ALA A 19 11.41 5.11 -13.55
C ALA A 19 12.57 4.09 -13.47
N LEU A 20 13.22 3.95 -12.29
CA LEU A 20 14.32 3.01 -12.08
C LEU A 20 13.84 1.56 -11.98
N LEU A 21 12.53 1.34 -11.79
CA LEU A 21 11.90 0.02 -11.73
C LEU A 21 11.43 -0.49 -13.10
N TYR A 22 11.71 0.24 -14.19
CA TYR A 22 11.35 -0.15 -15.56
C TYR A 22 9.85 -0.46 -15.68
N PRO A 23 8.99 0.57 -15.53
CA PRO A 23 7.54 0.37 -15.57
C PRO A 23 7.07 -0.02 -16.97
N VAL A 24 6.14 -0.97 -17.02
CA VAL A 24 5.49 -1.46 -18.24
C VAL A 24 3.99 -1.41 -18.06
N TRP A 25 3.33 -0.66 -18.93
CA TRP A 25 1.88 -0.61 -19.04
C TRP A 25 1.43 -1.69 -20.00
N ARG A 26 0.63 -2.61 -19.50
CA ARG A 26 0.04 -3.67 -20.31
C ARG A 26 -1.35 -3.23 -20.75
N GLU A 27 -1.78 -3.75 -21.89
CA GLU A 27 -3.12 -3.47 -22.39
C GLU A 27 -4.16 -3.89 -21.35
N GLY A 28 -5.12 -3.00 -21.10
CA GLY A 28 -6.18 -3.21 -20.12
C GLY A 28 -5.77 -3.01 -18.65
N THR A 29 -4.57 -2.51 -18.36
CA THR A 29 -4.17 -2.11 -16.99
C THR A 29 -4.01 -0.61 -16.87
N HIS A 30 -4.49 -0.03 -15.77
CA HIS A 30 -4.30 1.39 -15.46
C HIS A 30 -3.01 1.65 -14.69
N ASP A 31 -2.56 0.66 -13.93
CA ASP A 31 -1.31 0.72 -13.18
C ASP A 31 -0.17 0.02 -13.92
N PRO A 32 1.07 0.52 -13.78
CA PRO A 32 2.24 -0.14 -14.33
C PRO A 32 2.57 -1.42 -13.56
N SER A 33 3.04 -2.43 -14.30
CA SER A 33 3.87 -3.51 -13.75
C SER A 33 5.34 -3.12 -13.83
N PHE A 34 6.21 -3.75 -13.04
CA PHE A 34 7.66 -3.47 -13.05
C PHE A 34 8.43 -4.69 -13.53
N GLU A 35 9.44 -4.50 -14.38
CA GLU A 35 10.24 -5.61 -14.93
C GLU A 35 11.37 -6.08 -14.01
N VAL A 36 11.76 -5.27 -13.03
CA VAL A 36 12.87 -5.57 -12.14
C VAL A 36 12.47 -6.67 -11.14
N ASP A 37 13.15 -7.82 -11.20
CA ASP A 37 13.13 -8.81 -10.12
C ASP A 37 14.00 -8.31 -8.96
N LEU A 38 13.38 -8.00 -7.82
CA LEU A 38 14.07 -7.44 -6.66
C LEU A 38 14.89 -8.49 -5.89
N LYS A 39 14.61 -9.78 -6.07
CA LYS A 39 15.34 -10.88 -5.42
C LYS A 39 16.58 -11.27 -6.22
N LEU A 40 16.48 -11.20 -7.55
CA LEU A 40 17.57 -11.52 -8.46
C LEU A 40 17.66 -10.48 -9.60
N PRO A 41 18.10 -9.25 -9.30
CA PRO A 41 18.13 -8.18 -10.30
C PRO A 41 19.18 -8.42 -11.39
N ASP A 42 18.77 -8.42 -12.66
CA ASP A 42 19.68 -8.40 -13.81
C ASP A 42 20.05 -6.95 -14.16
N TYR A 43 21.12 -6.44 -13.58
CA TYR A 43 21.61 -5.09 -13.84
C TYR A 43 22.17 -4.87 -15.26
N ARG A 44 22.37 -5.94 -16.06
CA ARG A 44 22.71 -5.77 -17.47
C ARG A 44 21.47 -5.42 -18.28
N LYS A 45 20.32 -6.04 -17.95
CA LYS A 45 19.02 -5.71 -18.55
C LYS A 45 18.44 -4.41 -17.99
N HIS A 46 18.57 -4.20 -16.68
CA HIS A 46 17.98 -3.08 -15.94
C HIS A 46 19.04 -2.28 -15.16
N PRO A 47 20.00 -1.62 -15.83
CA PRO A 47 21.12 -0.95 -15.16
C PRO A 47 20.70 0.14 -14.17
N ALA A 48 19.60 0.86 -14.42
CA ALA A 48 19.10 1.92 -13.54
C ALA A 48 18.61 1.37 -12.19
N ALA A 49 18.26 0.08 -12.12
CA ALA A 49 17.83 -0.57 -10.88
C ALA A 49 18.94 -0.61 -9.82
N ALA A 50 20.21 -0.52 -10.22
CA ALA A 50 21.34 -0.44 -9.30
C ALA A 50 21.34 0.83 -8.42
N ALA A 51 20.59 1.87 -8.82
CA ALA A 51 20.43 3.11 -8.06
C ALA A 51 19.23 3.08 -7.10
N LEU A 52 18.43 2.01 -7.09
CA LEU A 52 17.26 1.90 -6.23
C LEU A 52 17.63 1.95 -4.74
N THR A 53 16.89 2.77 -4.01
CA THR A 53 16.95 2.85 -2.55
C THR A 53 15.52 2.76 -2.02
N GLY A 54 15.17 1.59 -1.47
CA GLY A 54 13.86 1.32 -0.89
C GLY A 54 13.88 1.20 0.63
N TRP A 55 12.69 1.22 1.21
CA TRP A 55 12.44 0.90 2.61
C TRP A 55 11.94 -0.53 2.72
N GLN A 56 12.41 -1.26 3.72
CA GLN A 56 11.94 -2.61 4.01
C GLN A 56 11.42 -2.71 5.45
N CYS A 57 10.30 -3.37 5.61
CA CYS A 57 9.75 -3.73 6.91
C CYS A 57 9.08 -5.10 6.87
N ALA A 58 9.19 -5.84 7.97
CA ALA A 58 8.34 -6.98 8.24
C ALA A 58 7.18 -6.52 9.11
N MET A 59 5.97 -6.93 8.74
CA MET A 59 4.75 -6.74 9.51
C MET A 59 4.38 -8.05 10.19
N GLU A 60 3.98 -7.97 11.45
CA GLU A 60 3.36 -9.04 12.23
C GLU A 60 1.88 -8.73 12.52
N ALA A 61 1.13 -9.71 13.02
CA ALA A 61 -0.28 -9.52 13.34
C ALA A 61 -0.45 -8.40 14.39
N GLY A 62 -1.33 -7.45 14.11
CA GLY A 62 -1.52 -6.22 14.88
C GLY A 62 -0.83 -4.99 14.28
N ASP A 63 0.10 -5.15 13.34
CA ASP A 63 0.78 -4.01 12.71
C ASP A 63 -0.11 -3.28 11.72
N LEU A 64 0.09 -1.96 11.67
CA LEU A 64 -0.50 -1.05 10.70
C LEU A 64 0.61 -0.40 9.88
N LEU A 65 0.53 -0.54 8.55
CA LEU A 65 1.41 0.11 7.59
C LEU A 65 0.63 1.13 6.77
N PHE A 66 1.16 2.37 6.75
CA PHE A 66 0.74 3.41 5.82
C PHE A 66 1.63 3.36 4.57
N VAL A 67 1.00 3.27 3.39
CA VAL A 67 1.68 3.29 2.09
C VAL A 67 1.36 4.62 1.42
N PRO A 68 2.34 5.53 1.24
CA PRO A 68 2.08 6.79 0.56
C PRO A 68 1.64 6.59 -0.89
N SER A 69 0.80 7.51 -1.38
CA SER A 69 0.27 7.45 -2.74
C SER A 69 1.37 7.45 -3.80
N GLY A 70 1.26 6.56 -4.78
CA GLY A 70 2.19 6.45 -5.90
C GLY A 70 3.55 5.82 -5.56
N CYS A 71 3.76 5.31 -4.35
CA CYS A 71 4.96 4.55 -4.01
C CYS A 71 4.87 3.11 -4.55
N PRO A 72 5.78 2.71 -5.47
CA PRO A 72 5.90 1.31 -5.88
C PRO A 72 6.22 0.43 -4.67
N HIS A 73 5.62 -0.75 -4.60
CA HIS A 73 5.86 -1.66 -3.50
C HIS A 73 5.76 -3.13 -3.92
N GLU A 74 6.58 -3.97 -3.30
CA GLU A 74 6.51 -5.43 -3.35
C GLU A 74 6.07 -5.94 -1.98
N VAL A 75 5.18 -6.93 -1.98
CA VAL A 75 4.64 -7.53 -0.76
C VAL A 75 4.78 -9.03 -0.83
N GLU A 76 5.44 -9.60 0.16
CA GLU A 76 5.66 -11.03 0.29
C GLU A 76 4.95 -11.55 1.53
N ASN A 77 4.11 -12.57 1.37
CA ASN A 77 3.57 -13.32 2.50
C ASN A 77 4.63 -14.31 2.99
N GLU A 78 4.98 -14.25 4.27
CA GLU A 78 6.02 -15.08 4.87
C GLU A 78 5.42 -16.17 5.77
N GLY A 79 6.10 -17.32 5.79
CA GLY A 79 5.77 -18.44 6.67
C GLY A 79 4.80 -19.47 6.06
N PRO A 80 4.59 -20.60 6.75
CA PRO A 80 3.79 -21.72 6.23
C PRO A 80 2.27 -21.56 6.45
N GLY A 81 1.84 -20.59 7.26
CA GLY A 81 0.44 -20.39 7.63
C GLY A 81 -0.30 -19.37 6.75
N PRO A 82 -1.63 -19.27 6.88
CA PRO A 82 -2.41 -18.25 6.18
C PRO A 82 -2.02 -16.85 6.65
N VAL A 83 -2.04 -15.90 5.71
CA VAL A 83 -1.82 -14.47 5.96
C VAL A 83 -3.12 -13.72 5.69
N VAL A 84 -3.62 -12.99 6.69
CA VAL A 84 -4.87 -12.23 6.60
C VAL A 84 -4.60 -10.76 6.84
N ALA A 85 -4.97 -9.89 5.90
CA ALA A 85 -4.74 -8.45 5.98
C ALA A 85 -5.91 -7.66 5.39
N VAL A 86 -6.10 -6.43 5.87
CA VAL A 86 -7.11 -5.48 5.38
C VAL A 86 -6.42 -4.22 4.90
N SER A 87 -6.69 -3.81 3.66
CA SER A 87 -6.23 -2.54 3.10
C SER A 87 -7.41 -1.63 2.78
N CYS A 88 -7.20 -0.34 3.01
CA CYS A 88 -8.14 0.71 2.63
C CYS A 88 -7.37 1.77 1.85
N ASN A 89 -7.97 2.26 0.77
CA ASN A 89 -7.51 3.44 0.05
C ASN A 89 -8.36 4.62 0.51
N TYR A 90 -7.72 5.74 0.80
CA TYR A 90 -8.38 6.92 1.35
C TYR A 90 -8.38 8.04 0.34
N VAL A 91 -9.53 8.66 0.14
CA VAL A 91 -9.69 9.91 -0.59
C VAL A 91 -10.20 10.95 0.40
N ASP A 92 -9.49 12.07 0.49
CA ASP A 92 -9.83 13.20 1.34
C ASP A 92 -9.45 14.52 0.64
N SER A 93 -9.62 15.65 1.33
CA SER A 93 -9.34 16.96 0.76
C SER A 93 -7.89 17.16 0.28
N SER A 94 -6.93 16.36 0.75
CA SER A 94 -5.53 16.45 0.33
C SER A 94 -5.25 15.81 -1.03
N ASN A 95 -6.11 14.91 -1.50
CA ASN A 95 -5.89 14.16 -2.74
C ASN A 95 -7.12 14.06 -3.66
N LEU A 96 -8.26 14.68 -3.29
CA LEU A 96 -9.52 14.61 -4.03
C LEU A 96 -9.38 14.97 -5.50
N GLU A 97 -8.75 16.10 -5.83
CA GLU A 97 -8.56 16.53 -7.22
C GLU A 97 -7.84 15.48 -8.06
N ARG A 98 -6.73 14.94 -7.53
CA ARG A 98 -5.97 13.87 -8.19
C ARG A 98 -6.77 12.58 -8.34
N ALA A 99 -7.62 12.26 -7.35
CA ALA A 99 -8.47 11.09 -7.40
C ALA A 99 -9.55 11.24 -8.49
N LEU A 100 -10.18 12.41 -8.59
CA LEU A 100 -11.15 12.72 -9.65
C LEU A 100 -10.52 12.65 -11.04
N GLU A 101 -9.34 13.25 -11.23
CA GLU A 101 -8.59 13.17 -12.49
C GLU A 101 -8.27 11.71 -12.89
N ALA A 102 -7.79 10.91 -11.93
CA ALA A 102 -7.48 9.51 -12.18
C ALA A 102 -8.74 8.71 -12.54
N LEU A 103 -9.84 8.90 -11.82
CA LEU A 103 -11.12 8.25 -12.08
C LEU A 103 -11.72 8.67 -13.42
N ALA A 104 -11.58 9.93 -13.83
CA ALA A 104 -12.02 10.40 -15.14
C ALA A 104 -11.31 9.68 -16.29
N LEU A 105 -10.00 9.45 -16.16
CA LEU A 105 -9.23 8.68 -17.13
C LEU A 105 -9.60 7.19 -17.11
N GLN A 106 -9.74 6.59 -15.92
CA GLN A 106 -10.13 5.18 -15.77
C GLN A 106 -11.55 4.91 -16.28
N GLY A 107 -12.46 5.86 -16.06
CA GLY A 107 -13.86 5.80 -16.49
C GLY A 107 -14.05 5.74 -18.00
N LEU A 108 -13.02 6.07 -18.80
CA LEU A 108 -13.05 5.89 -20.25
C LEU A 108 -13.09 4.41 -20.67
N THR A 109 -12.61 3.51 -19.80
CA THR A 109 -12.51 2.07 -20.09
C THR A 109 -13.11 1.18 -19.01
N ASP A 110 -13.46 1.69 -17.83
CA ASP A 110 -14.12 0.95 -16.75
C ASP A 110 -15.36 1.70 -16.25
N GLU A 111 -16.55 1.16 -16.52
CA GLU A 111 -17.84 1.73 -16.10
C GLU A 111 -17.92 1.90 -14.57
N ARG A 112 -17.29 1.02 -13.79
CA ARG A 112 -17.29 1.12 -12.32
C ARG A 112 -16.49 2.33 -11.84
N ALA A 113 -15.42 2.68 -12.54
CA ALA A 113 -14.65 3.89 -12.26
C ALA A 113 -15.45 5.15 -12.60
N ALA A 114 -16.24 5.12 -13.69
CA ALA A 114 -17.15 6.21 -14.04
C ALA A 114 -18.29 6.38 -13.00
N GLU A 115 -18.86 5.29 -12.50
CA GLU A 115 -19.85 5.32 -11.42
C GLU A 115 -19.26 5.90 -10.12
N LEU A 116 -18.03 5.48 -9.76
CA LEU A 116 -17.33 6.00 -8.59
C LEU A 116 -16.99 7.48 -8.74
N LEU A 117 -16.58 7.93 -9.93
CA LEU A 117 -16.35 9.34 -10.23
C LEU A 117 -17.62 10.17 -9.95
N ALA A 118 -18.74 9.78 -10.54
CA ALA A 118 -20.01 10.48 -10.36
C ALA A 118 -20.45 10.52 -8.88
N ALA A 119 -20.28 9.41 -8.15
CA ALA A 119 -20.57 9.36 -6.73
C ALA A 119 -19.67 10.30 -5.92
N LEU A 120 -18.38 10.35 -6.22
CA LEU A 120 -17.42 11.19 -5.52
C LEU A 120 -17.60 12.68 -5.83
N GLU A 121 -17.93 13.05 -7.07
CA GLU A 121 -18.28 14.43 -7.45
C GLU A 121 -19.54 14.91 -6.73
N ALA A 122 -20.55 14.03 -6.59
CA ALA A 122 -21.76 14.35 -5.82
C ALA A 122 -21.45 14.60 -4.34
N VAL A 123 -20.54 13.83 -3.74
CA VAL A 123 -20.09 14.05 -2.35
C VAL A 123 -19.26 15.34 -2.23
N ALA A 124 -18.39 15.63 -3.20
CA ALA A 124 -17.54 16.81 -3.20
C ALA A 124 -18.32 18.14 -3.36
N THR A 125 -19.45 18.09 -4.07
CA THR A 125 -20.31 19.25 -4.32
C THR A 125 -21.44 19.41 -3.30
N ALA A 126 -21.78 18.34 -2.58
CA ALA A 126 -22.65 18.44 -1.43
C ALA A 126 -21.92 19.25 -0.35
N GLU A 127 -22.40 20.47 -0.06
CA GLU A 127 -21.91 21.23 1.08
C GLU A 127 -22.00 20.37 2.34
N HIS A 128 -20.86 19.98 2.90
CA HIS A 128 -20.84 19.42 4.23
C HIS A 128 -20.83 20.59 5.21
N PRO A 129 -21.92 20.86 5.95
CA PRO A 129 -21.85 21.86 7.01
C PRO A 129 -20.81 21.37 8.01
N LEU A 130 -19.64 22.02 8.05
CA LEU A 130 -18.64 21.79 9.07
C LEU A 130 -19.34 21.88 10.41
N SER A 131 -19.34 20.78 11.17
CA SER A 131 -19.86 20.84 12.52
C SER A 131 -18.89 21.72 13.33
N PRO A 132 -19.38 22.62 14.21
CA PRO A 132 -18.50 23.38 15.10
C PRO A 132 -17.61 22.51 16.00
N SER A 133 -17.85 21.20 16.04
CA SER A 133 -17.10 20.19 16.79
C SER A 133 -15.96 19.53 16.02
N ASP A 134 -15.78 19.82 14.72
CA ASP A 134 -14.75 19.16 13.93
C ASP A 134 -13.36 19.62 14.39
N PRO A 135 -12.44 18.69 14.70
CA PRO A 135 -11.09 19.07 15.09
C PRO A 135 -10.40 19.81 13.93
N PRO A 136 -9.55 20.80 14.22
CA PRO A 136 -8.81 21.50 13.17
C PRO A 136 -7.99 20.49 12.36
N PRO A 137 -7.80 20.73 11.05
CA PRO A 137 -7.01 19.85 10.20
C PRO A 137 -5.64 19.62 10.83
N VAL A 138 -5.24 18.35 10.94
CA VAL A 138 -3.94 17.97 11.49
C VAL A 138 -2.87 18.63 10.62
N THR A 139 -2.16 19.60 11.20
CA THR A 139 -1.04 20.28 10.56
C THR A 139 -0.09 19.22 9.99
N ALA A 140 0.20 19.31 8.68
CA ALA A 140 1.10 18.39 8.00
C ALA A 140 2.37 18.17 8.84
N LEU A 141 2.74 16.90 9.03
CA LEU A 141 4.01 16.54 9.63
C LEU A 141 5.11 17.15 8.75
N THR A 142 5.71 18.24 9.21
CA THR A 142 6.83 18.88 8.52
C THR A 142 7.95 17.88 8.35
N GLU A 143 8.37 17.64 7.12
CA GLU A 143 9.55 16.82 6.83
C GLU A 143 10.75 17.40 7.61
N PRO A 144 11.53 16.57 8.32
CA PRO A 144 12.74 17.07 8.94
C PRO A 144 13.70 17.51 7.84
N ALA A 145 14.15 18.76 7.93
CA ALA A 145 15.11 19.36 7.02
C ALA A 145 16.32 18.44 6.81
N ALA A 146 16.66 18.21 5.54
CA ALA A 146 17.85 17.46 5.16
C ALA A 146 19.10 18.15 5.71
N ASN A 147 19.72 17.56 6.73
CA ASN A 147 21.04 17.97 7.18
C ASN A 147 22.07 17.59 6.11
N ALA A 148 22.48 18.58 5.32
CA ALA A 148 23.67 18.51 4.50
C ALA A 148 24.91 18.46 5.39
N SER A 149 25.61 17.32 5.41
CA SER A 149 27.04 17.29 5.71
C SER A 149 27.69 16.22 4.84
N GLY A 150 28.67 16.65 4.06
CA GLY A 150 29.35 15.84 3.05
C GLY A 150 30.41 14.89 3.62
N GLY A 151 30.94 14.04 2.74
CA GLY A 151 32.17 13.29 3.02
C GLY A 151 32.36 12.01 2.19
N ALA A 152 33.15 12.14 1.14
CA ALA A 152 34.08 11.16 0.54
C ALA A 152 33.56 9.88 -0.14
N ALA A 153 34.07 9.71 -1.37
CA ALA A 153 33.98 8.52 -2.21
C ALA A 153 34.75 7.33 -1.64
N VAL A 154 34.24 6.12 -1.88
CA VAL A 154 35.05 4.89 -1.93
C VAL A 154 34.52 4.00 -3.06
N HIS A 155 35.43 3.67 -4.00
CA HIS A 155 35.25 2.65 -5.03
C HIS A 155 35.07 1.27 -4.38
N GLY A 156 34.08 0.51 -4.87
CA GLY A 156 33.88 -0.89 -4.52
C GLY A 156 32.62 -1.43 -5.16
N CYS A 157 32.78 -2.27 -6.18
CA CYS A 157 31.71 -2.95 -6.91
C CYS A 157 31.11 -4.05 -6.01
N ASP A 158 30.08 -3.70 -5.24
CA ASP A 158 29.12 -4.63 -4.65
C ASP A 158 27.80 -3.88 -4.41
N ALA A 159 26.91 -3.93 -5.39
CA ALA A 159 25.59 -3.28 -5.34
C ALA A 159 24.54 -4.26 -4.79
N GLN A 160 24.62 -4.54 -3.49
CA GLN A 160 23.47 -5.05 -2.75
C GLN A 160 22.49 -3.90 -2.52
N LEU A 161 21.19 -4.16 -2.70
CA LEU A 161 20.11 -3.22 -2.38
C LEU A 161 20.37 -2.60 -1.00
N ARG A 162 20.59 -1.29 -0.95
CA ARG A 162 20.85 -0.58 0.30
C ARG A 162 19.53 -0.39 1.04
N ALA A 163 19.10 -1.41 1.77
CA ALA A 163 17.94 -1.32 2.64
C ALA A 163 18.22 -0.36 3.80
N ARG A 164 17.34 0.62 4.01
CA ARG A 164 17.35 1.41 5.25
C ARG A 164 16.34 0.81 6.24
N PRO A 165 16.72 0.52 7.50
CA PRO A 165 15.78 0.04 8.51
C PRO A 165 14.68 1.05 8.80
N TRP A 166 13.44 0.57 8.89
CA TRP A 166 12.25 1.35 9.24
C TRP A 166 12.37 2.12 10.58
N ALA A 167 13.21 1.64 11.49
CA ALA A 167 13.41 2.19 12.84
C ALA A 167 13.87 3.67 12.91
N GLN A 168 14.13 4.33 11.79
CA GLN A 168 14.50 5.75 11.76
C GLN A 168 13.30 6.72 11.79
N PHE A 169 12.06 6.25 11.66
CA PHE A 169 10.85 7.06 11.87
C PHE A 169 10.26 6.82 13.27
N LYS A 170 10.77 7.55 14.28
CA LYS A 170 10.11 7.63 15.59
C LYS A 170 8.97 8.65 15.52
N GLY A 171 7.75 8.19 15.27
CA GLY A 171 6.56 9.06 15.19
C GLY A 171 5.24 8.47 15.68
N PHE A 172 5.11 7.15 15.87
CA PHE A 172 3.87 6.56 16.40
C PHE A 172 4.20 5.48 17.43
N GLY A 173 4.44 5.92 18.67
CA GLY A 173 4.54 5.05 19.83
C GLY A 173 3.15 4.77 20.40
N ALA A 174 2.82 3.48 20.52
CA ALA A 174 1.84 2.89 21.42
C ALA A 174 0.38 3.38 21.33
N MET A 175 -0.42 2.66 20.53
CA MET A 175 -1.82 2.40 20.86
C MET A 175 -1.96 0.91 21.19
N GLN A 176 -1.27 0.50 22.26
CA GLN A 176 -1.25 -0.86 22.77
C GLN A 176 -1.79 -0.83 24.20
N SER A 177 -3.10 -0.63 24.34
CA SER A 177 -3.88 -0.90 25.55
C SER A 177 -5.33 -0.49 25.28
N ALA A 178 -6.24 -1.47 25.39
CA ALA A 178 -7.71 -1.37 25.43
C ALA A 178 -8.44 -2.17 24.35
N VAL A 179 -8.16 -3.47 24.22
CA VAL A 179 -9.16 -4.47 23.79
C VAL A 179 -8.99 -5.73 24.64
N GLU A 180 -9.13 -5.59 25.94
CA GLU A 180 -9.55 -6.70 26.81
C GLU A 180 -10.81 -6.25 27.55
N GLU A 181 -11.75 -7.18 27.64
CA GLU A 181 -13.08 -7.14 28.26
C GLU A 181 -14.31 -6.75 27.40
N LYS A 182 -15.24 -7.72 27.42
CA LYS A 182 -16.64 -7.76 27.02
C LYS A 182 -16.95 -8.06 25.56
N VAL A 183 -16.82 -9.35 25.24
CA VAL A 183 -17.69 -10.04 24.27
C VAL A 183 -19.07 -10.24 24.92
N PRO A 184 -20.17 -9.65 24.40
CA PRO A 184 -21.50 -10.11 24.71
C PRO A 184 -21.80 -11.33 23.82
N SER A 185 -22.06 -12.46 24.48
CA SER A 185 -22.50 -13.71 23.87
C SER A 185 -23.95 -13.60 23.39
N SER A 186 -24.20 -12.94 22.25
CA SER A 186 -25.39 -13.17 21.42
C SER A 186 -25.39 -12.24 20.20
N LEU A 187 -24.84 -12.71 19.09
CA LEU A 187 -25.37 -12.41 17.77
C LEU A 187 -24.92 -13.53 16.85
N GLY A 188 -25.89 -14.35 16.45
CA GLY A 188 -25.68 -15.47 15.57
C GLY A 188 -25.12 -15.01 14.23
N CYS A 189 -23.98 -15.57 13.86
CA CYS A 189 -23.62 -15.78 12.47
C CYS A 189 -23.19 -17.23 12.37
N ASP A 190 -23.92 -17.97 11.54
CA ASP A 190 -23.68 -19.38 11.28
C ASP A 190 -22.24 -19.60 10.83
N VAL A 191 -21.46 -20.24 11.69
CA VAL A 191 -20.16 -20.79 11.34
C VAL A 191 -20.44 -22.11 10.62
N MET A 192 -20.49 -22.08 9.30
CA MET A 192 -20.38 -23.28 8.47
C MET A 192 -18.91 -23.71 8.45
N VAL A 193 -18.53 -24.60 9.37
CA VAL A 193 -17.36 -25.47 9.18
C VAL A 193 -17.85 -26.68 8.40
N GLU A 194 -17.52 -26.75 7.11
CA GLU A 194 -17.57 -28.02 6.37
C GLU A 194 -16.21 -28.28 5.72
N GLY A 195 -15.65 -29.44 6.06
CA GLY A 195 -14.36 -29.92 5.58
C GLY A 195 -14.44 -30.54 4.19
N HIS A 196 -13.28 -30.50 3.53
CA HIS A 196 -12.85 -31.41 2.45
C HIS A 196 -13.85 -31.67 1.31
N ALA A 197 -13.89 -30.74 0.34
CA ALA A 197 -13.82 -31.02 -1.12
C ALA A 197 -14.21 -29.75 -1.91
N ALA A 198 -13.27 -28.85 -2.20
CA ALA A 198 -13.57 -27.68 -3.03
C ALA A 198 -12.37 -27.10 -3.80
N ASP A 199 -11.46 -27.94 -4.31
CA ASP A 199 -10.34 -27.48 -5.14
C ASP A 199 -10.76 -26.93 -6.52
N ALA A 200 -11.99 -27.16 -6.98
CA ALA A 200 -12.46 -26.66 -8.28
C ALA A 200 -13.29 -25.36 -8.22
N ALA A 201 -13.75 -24.95 -7.03
CA ALA A 201 -14.60 -23.77 -6.87
C ALA A 201 -13.78 -22.49 -6.61
N LEU A 202 -12.66 -22.59 -5.90
CA LEU A 202 -11.76 -21.46 -5.66
C LEU A 202 -11.11 -20.96 -6.96
N GLU A 203 -10.82 -21.84 -7.91
CA GLU A 203 -10.20 -21.48 -9.18
C GLU A 203 -11.12 -20.65 -10.10
N ARG A 204 -12.44 -20.75 -9.91
CA ARG A 204 -13.43 -19.93 -10.64
C ARG A 204 -13.66 -18.57 -9.96
N ALA A 205 -13.47 -18.46 -8.65
CA ALA A 205 -13.57 -17.19 -7.93
C ALA A 205 -12.31 -16.32 -8.13
N ALA A 206 -11.13 -16.91 -8.26
CA ALA A 206 -9.87 -16.20 -8.50
C ALA A 206 -9.77 -15.51 -9.87
N LYS A 207 -10.67 -15.81 -10.83
CA LYS A 207 -10.74 -15.11 -12.13
C LYS A 207 -11.58 -13.84 -12.12
N ARG A 208 -12.31 -13.53 -11.03
CA ARG A 208 -13.27 -12.41 -10.98
C ARG A 208 -12.89 -11.24 -10.08
N ILE A 209 -11.74 -11.30 -9.42
CA ILE A 209 -11.18 -10.16 -8.69
C ILE A 209 -9.77 -9.96 -9.23
N ARG A 210 -9.68 -9.23 -10.34
CA ARG A 210 -8.45 -8.59 -10.78
C ARG A 210 -8.66 -7.09 -10.56
N CYS A 211 -7.97 -6.58 -9.55
CA CYS A 211 -7.56 -5.18 -9.51
C CYS A 211 -6.66 -4.89 -10.71
#